data_AF-A0A117JJX8-F1
#
_entry.id   AF-A0A117JJX8-F1
#
_cell.length_a   1.000
_cell.length_b   1.000
_cell.length_c   1.000
_cell.angle_alpha   90.00
_cell.angle_beta   90.00
_cell.angle_gamma   90.00
#
_symmetry.space_group_name_H-M   'P 1'
#
loop_
_entity.id
_entity.type
_entity.pdbx_description
1 polymer ?
#
loop_
_entity_poly.entity_id
_entity_poly.type
_entity_poly.pdbx_seq_one_letter_code
_entity_poly.pdbx_strand_id
1 'polypeptide(L)'
;MNTVLYFSTSGTVYETRAYTTADIDQLVEDQGLQSLTSADRQFDFWFSPSTQRCQRRPNRKATELLLATSTFTAKTVPLLRGGVVVATHDEDGELDGLSWQQLDLLVHRRRALTKRDERALLRRIAREERKQQPKVPNLAPVSVGCARPRSAVH
;
A
#
# COMPACT_ATOMS: atom_id res chain seq x y z
N MET A 1 4.09 20.91 14.96
CA MET A 1 4.39 19.50 15.27
C MET A 1 4.20 18.78 13.96
N ASN A 2 5.30 18.35 13.32
CA ASN A 2 5.26 17.96 11.92
C ASN A 2 5.12 16.45 11.84
N THR A 3 3.89 16.00 12.01
CA THR A 3 3.54 14.58 12.04
C THR A 3 3.09 14.15 10.65
N VAL A 4 3.59 13.03 10.16
CA VAL A 4 3.09 12.38 8.93
C VAL A 4 2.58 10.99 9.27
N LEU A 5 1.64 10.48 8.47
CA LEU A 5 1.12 9.13 8.65
C LEU A 5 1.79 8.17 7.69
N TYR A 6 2.48 7.18 8.22
CA TYR A 6 3.04 6.08 7.44
C TYR A 6 2.12 4.86 7.49
N PHE A 7 1.60 4.46 6.33
CA PHE A 7 0.78 3.29 6.15
C PHE A 7 1.66 2.14 5.66
N SER A 8 1.78 1.07 6.45
CA SER A 8 2.48 -0.13 6.03
C SER A 8 1.58 -1.06 5.21
N THR A 9 2.21 -1.93 4.41
CA THR A 9 1.49 -2.99 3.68
C THR A 9 0.85 -4.05 4.58
N SER A 10 1.29 -4.16 5.84
CA SER A 10 0.66 -5.05 6.84
C SER A 10 -0.69 -4.51 7.35
N GLY A 11 -1.01 -3.25 7.04
CA GLY A 11 -2.24 -2.58 7.48
C GLY A 11 -2.09 -1.81 8.79
N THR A 12 -0.88 -1.73 9.34
CA THR A 12 -0.56 -0.86 10.48
C THR A 12 -0.37 0.57 9.99
N VAL A 13 -0.84 1.54 10.78
CA VAL A 13 -0.62 2.96 10.52
C VAL A 13 0.25 3.48 11.65
N TYR A 14 1.38 4.07 11.29
CA TYR A 14 2.33 4.66 12.21
C TYR A 14 2.25 6.17 12.09
N GLU A 15 2.19 6.83 13.23
CA GLU A 15 2.50 8.24 13.33
C GLU A 15 4.03 8.39 13.32
N THR A 16 4.57 9.08 12.33
CA THR A 16 6.02 9.32 12.23
C THR A 16 6.30 10.80 12.00
N ARG A 17 7.58 11.17 12.10
CA ARG A 17 8.05 12.51 11.80
C ARG A 17 8.89 12.43 10.53
N ALA A 18 8.48 13.18 9.52
CA ALA A 18 9.27 13.44 8.33
C ALA A 18 9.28 14.96 8.17
N TYR A 19 10.47 15.53 8.00
CA TYR A 19 10.64 16.98 7.90
C TYR A 19 11.00 17.40 6.47
N THR A 20 11.38 16.44 5.63
CA THR A 20 11.70 16.65 4.22
C THR A 20 11.19 15.51 3.35
N THR A 21 11.10 15.75 2.05
CA THR A 21 10.82 14.70 1.05
C THR A 21 11.90 13.62 1.03
N ALA A 22 13.14 13.96 1.35
CA ALA A 22 14.24 12.98 1.48
C ALA A 22 14.03 12.00 2.66
N ASP A 23 13.40 12.46 3.75
CA ASP A 23 13.01 11.58 4.85
C ASP A 23 11.91 10.59 4.42
N ILE A 24 10.99 11.04 3.55
CA ILE A 24 9.99 10.16 2.95
C ILE A 24 10.64 9.12 2.03
N ASP A 25 11.60 9.53 1.19
CA ASP A 25 12.34 8.60 0.33
C ASP A 25 13.01 7.49 1.14
N GLN A 26 13.59 7.83 2.30
CA GLN A 26 14.13 6.84 3.22
C GLN A 26 13.05 5.93 3.83
N LEU A 27 11.88 6.48 4.19
CA LEU A 27 10.76 5.72 4.77
C LEU A 27 10.09 4.76 3.78
N VAL A 28 10.03 5.15 2.50
CA VAL A 28 9.42 4.34 1.43
C VAL A 28 10.47 3.42 0.75
N GLU A 29 11.74 3.54 1.17
CA GLU A 29 12.88 2.69 0.79
C GLU A 29 13.06 2.53 -0.73
N ASP A 30 12.87 3.59 -1.54
CA ASP A 30 12.95 3.40 -2.99
C ASP A 30 13.33 4.59 -3.86
N GLN A 31 13.86 4.27 -5.04
CA GLN A 31 14.20 5.20 -6.10
C GLN A 31 12.98 5.40 -7.01
N GLY A 32 12.26 6.52 -6.83
CA GLY A 32 11.18 6.93 -7.74
C GLY A 32 9.86 7.26 -7.06
N LEU A 33 9.90 8.00 -5.95
CA LEU A 33 8.73 8.44 -5.22
C LEU A 33 7.74 9.18 -6.12
N GLN A 34 6.48 8.78 -6.07
CA GLN A 34 5.36 9.44 -6.74
C GLN A 34 4.42 10.02 -5.69
N SER A 35 3.83 11.17 -6.00
CA SER A 35 2.79 11.79 -5.19
C SER A 35 1.46 11.79 -5.92
N LEU A 36 0.38 11.59 -5.16
CA LEU A 36 -0.98 11.88 -5.59
C LEU A 36 -1.60 12.83 -4.59
N THR A 37 -2.10 13.95 -5.07
CA THR A 37 -2.77 14.96 -4.25
C THR A 37 -4.27 14.70 -4.18
N SER A 38 -4.86 14.91 -3.00
CA SER A 38 -6.30 14.82 -2.77
C SER A 38 -7.08 15.86 -3.59
N ALA A 39 -8.40 15.67 -3.71
CA ALA A 39 -9.22 16.56 -4.54
C ALA A 39 -9.30 17.99 -4.00
N ASP A 40 -9.22 18.14 -2.68
CA ASP A 40 -9.20 19.42 -1.97
C ASP A 40 -7.79 20.05 -1.90
N ARG A 41 -6.77 19.40 -2.48
CA ARG A 41 -5.37 19.81 -2.44
C ARG A 41 -4.80 19.96 -1.04
N GLN A 42 -5.40 19.31 -0.04
CA GLN A 42 -4.93 19.40 1.34
C GLN A 42 -3.96 18.28 1.70
N PHE A 43 -3.99 17.15 0.99
CA PHE A 43 -3.25 15.95 1.36
C PHE A 43 -2.50 15.37 0.19
N ASP A 44 -1.25 15.00 0.42
CA ASP A 44 -0.43 14.28 -0.54
C ASP A 44 -0.16 12.86 -0.07
N PHE A 45 -0.29 11.95 -1.01
CA PHE A 45 -0.03 10.53 -0.84
C PHE A 45 1.26 10.20 -1.57
N TRP A 46 2.33 10.04 -0.81
CA TRP A 46 3.65 9.70 -1.31
C TRP A 46 3.84 8.19 -1.27
N PHE A 47 4.17 7.58 -2.40
CA PHE A 47 4.35 6.13 -2.53
C PHE A 47 5.41 5.81 -3.59
N SER A 48 6.01 4.62 -3.47
CA SER A 48 6.89 4.11 -4.52
C SER A 48 6.08 3.27 -5.52
N PRO A 49 6.25 3.47 -6.83
CA PRO A 49 5.67 2.62 -7.87
C PRO A 49 6.37 1.25 -7.98
N SER A 50 7.47 1.05 -7.25
CA SER A 50 8.35 -0.09 -7.40
C SER A 50 7.69 -1.43 -7.15
N THR A 51 8.04 -2.36 -8.04
CA THR A 51 7.46 -3.70 -8.11
C THR A 51 8.30 -4.76 -7.39
N GLN A 52 9.19 -4.38 -6.49
CA GLN A 52 9.93 -5.36 -5.69
C GLN A 52 8.96 -6.26 -4.91
N ARG A 53 9.24 -7.57 -4.83
CA ARG A 53 8.27 -8.63 -4.46
C ARG A 53 7.40 -8.31 -3.23
N CYS A 54 7.96 -7.69 -2.19
CA CYS A 54 7.26 -7.34 -0.96
C CYS A 54 6.41 -6.06 -1.10
N GLN A 55 6.83 -5.10 -1.93
CA GLN A 55 6.13 -3.83 -2.16
C GLN A 55 5.00 -3.94 -3.20
N ARG A 56 4.86 -5.07 -3.90
CA ARG A 56 3.75 -5.27 -4.86
C ARG A 56 2.36 -5.27 -4.22
N ARG A 57 2.26 -5.54 -2.92
CA ARG A 57 0.97 -5.65 -2.23
C ARG A 57 0.24 -4.30 -2.19
N PRO A 58 -1.06 -4.25 -2.53
CA PRO A 58 -1.85 -3.04 -2.36
C PRO A 58 -1.94 -2.64 -0.89
N ASN A 59 -1.68 -1.38 -0.60
CA ASN A 59 -1.91 -0.77 0.69
C ASN A 59 -3.39 -0.39 0.81
N ARG A 60 -4.16 -1.31 1.38
CA ARG A 60 -5.61 -1.17 1.53
C ARG A 60 -5.98 0.12 2.28
N LYS A 61 -5.33 0.41 3.41
CA LYS A 61 -5.69 1.55 4.27
C LYS A 61 -5.41 2.89 3.59
N ALA A 62 -4.25 3.00 2.95
CA ALA A 62 -3.90 4.20 2.19
C ALA A 62 -4.85 4.40 1.00
N THR A 63 -5.18 3.32 0.27
CA THR A 63 -6.11 3.40 -0.87
C THR A 63 -7.54 3.73 -0.44
N GLU A 64 -8.02 3.19 0.69
CA GLU A 64 -9.29 3.61 1.30
C GLU A 64 -9.27 5.11 1.61
N LEU A 65 -8.19 5.62 2.20
CA LEU A 65 -8.08 7.03 2.55
C LEU A 65 -8.04 7.92 1.31
N LEU A 66 -7.28 7.54 0.27
CA LEU A 66 -7.26 8.25 -1.02
C LEU A 66 -8.66 8.28 -1.64
N LEU A 67 -9.42 7.18 -1.59
CA LEU A 67 -10.79 7.15 -2.07
C LEU A 67 -11.71 8.11 -1.28
N ALA A 68 -11.46 8.25 0.03
CA ALA A 68 -12.24 9.14 0.89
C ALA A 68 -11.97 10.64 0.66
N THR A 69 -10.75 10.98 0.24
CA THR A 69 -10.28 12.37 0.09
C THR A 69 -10.21 12.84 -1.35
N SER A 70 -10.53 11.98 -2.32
CA SER A 70 -10.50 12.30 -3.75
C SER A 70 -11.88 12.19 -4.39
N THR A 71 -11.97 12.61 -5.65
CA THR A 71 -13.16 12.44 -6.49
C THR A 71 -13.20 11.08 -7.20
N PHE A 72 -12.24 10.18 -6.92
CA PHE A 72 -12.24 8.85 -7.52
C PHE A 72 -13.42 8.01 -7.03
N THR A 73 -13.74 6.98 -7.82
CA THR A 73 -14.68 5.95 -7.43
C THR A 73 -13.92 4.69 -7.00
N ALA A 74 -14.56 3.78 -6.27
CA ALA A 74 -13.94 2.50 -5.91
C ALA A 74 -13.42 1.70 -7.12
N LYS A 75 -13.93 1.96 -8.33
CA LYS A 75 -13.50 1.34 -9.59
C LYS A 75 -12.30 2.04 -10.23
N THR A 76 -12.16 3.35 -10.06
CA THR A 76 -11.16 4.18 -10.76
C THR A 76 -9.98 4.58 -9.88
N VAL A 77 -10.12 4.55 -8.55
CA VAL A 77 -9.05 4.95 -7.63
C VAL A 77 -7.77 4.14 -7.91
N PRO A 78 -6.60 4.77 -8.00
CA PRO A 78 -5.33 4.06 -8.08
C PRO A 78 -5.14 3.17 -6.84
N LEU A 79 -4.68 1.94 -7.04
CA LEU A 79 -4.30 1.08 -5.92
C LEU A 79 -2.89 1.47 -5.50
N LEU A 80 -2.77 2.15 -4.36
CA LEU A 80 -1.47 2.47 -3.78
C LEU A 80 -0.81 1.17 -3.33
N ARG A 81 0.47 0.99 -3.63
CA ARG A 81 1.24 -0.23 -3.31
C ARG A 81 2.39 0.13 -2.38
N GLY A 82 2.89 -0.85 -1.64
CA GLY A 82 4.02 -0.63 -0.75
C GLY A 82 3.68 0.24 0.46
N GLY A 83 4.72 0.84 1.04
CA GLY A 83 4.60 1.85 2.08
C GLY A 83 4.05 3.14 1.48
N VAL A 84 3.11 3.79 2.17
CA VAL A 84 2.53 5.06 1.73
C VAL A 84 2.65 6.06 2.86
N VAL A 85 3.21 7.23 2.59
CA VAL A 85 3.21 8.35 3.52
C VAL A 85 2.11 9.33 3.12
N VAL A 86 1.33 9.77 4.10
CA VAL A 86 0.34 10.84 3.94
C VAL A 86 0.80 12.05 4.72
N ALA A 87 0.89 13.18 4.03
CA ALA A 87 1.35 14.46 4.56
C ALA A 87 0.52 15.59 3.94
N THR A 88 0.75 16.83 4.39
CA THR A 88 0.26 18.04 3.71
C THR A 88 1.41 18.68 2.95
N HIS A 89 1.12 19.75 2.23
CA HIS A 89 2.13 20.67 1.73
C HIS A 89 1.82 22.09 2.19
N ASP A 90 2.85 22.92 2.25
CA ASP A 90 2.73 24.36 2.48
C ASP A 90 2.39 25.12 1.19
N GLU A 91 2.32 26.45 1.25
CA GLU A 91 1.97 27.31 0.10
C GLU A 91 2.99 27.20 -1.05
N ASP A 92 4.22 26.80 -0.74
CA ASP A 92 5.31 26.61 -1.69
C ASP A 92 5.29 25.19 -2.32
N GLY A 93 4.38 24.32 -1.85
CA GLY A 93 4.26 22.94 -2.30
C GLY A 93 5.30 22.01 -1.69
N GLU A 94 6.01 22.46 -0.66
CA GLU A 94 6.93 21.62 0.10
C GLU A 94 6.18 20.81 1.13
N LEU A 95 6.78 19.68 1.52
CA LEU A 95 6.20 18.79 2.52
C LEU A 95 5.96 19.54 3.84
N ASP A 96 4.73 19.47 4.33
CA ASP A 96 4.35 19.91 5.66
C ASP A 96 3.71 18.77 6.46
N GLY A 97 3.77 18.89 7.77
CA GLY A 97 3.17 17.93 8.69
C GLY A 97 1.67 18.12 8.85
N LEU A 98 0.99 17.02 9.14
CA LEU A 98 -0.41 16.99 9.51
C LEU A 98 -0.63 17.62 10.88
N SER A 99 -1.42 18.68 10.90
CA SER A 99 -2.02 19.20 12.13
C SER A 99 -3.07 18.24 12.70
N TRP A 100 -3.41 18.40 13.98
CA TRP A 100 -4.49 17.64 14.62
C TRP A 100 -5.83 17.77 13.90
N GLN A 101 -6.17 18.95 13.41
CA GLN A 101 -7.43 19.18 12.69
C GLN A 101 -7.46 18.41 11.35
N GLN A 102 -6.32 18.35 10.66
CA GLN A 102 -6.17 17.58 9.42
C GLN A 102 -6.24 16.07 9.68
N LEU A 103 -5.67 15.57 10.79
CA LEU A 103 -5.81 14.18 11.20
C LEU A 103 -7.27 13.82 11.49
N ASP A 104 -7.98 14.67 12.23
CA ASP A 104 -9.41 14.47 12.51
C ASP A 104 -10.25 14.50 11.21
N LEU A 105 -9.91 15.38 10.27
CA LEU A 105 -10.54 15.43 8.97
C LEU A 105 -10.33 14.13 8.19
N LEU A 106 -9.11 13.58 8.16
CA LEU A 106 -8.82 12.29 7.52
C LEU A 106 -9.64 11.15 8.14
N VAL A 107 -9.74 11.11 9.47
CA VAL A 107 -10.57 10.12 10.17
C VAL A 107 -12.04 10.29 9.82
N HIS A 108 -12.54 11.53 9.81
CA HIS A 108 -13.93 11.83 9.47
C HIS A 108 -14.27 11.42 8.03
N ARG A 109 -13.44 11.83 7.05
CA ARG A 109 -13.58 11.48 5.64
C ARG A 109 -13.60 9.96 5.45
N ARG A 110 -12.66 9.26 6.09
CA ARG A 110 -12.60 7.80 6.01
C ARG A 110 -13.84 7.13 6.61
N ARG A 111 -14.43 7.68 7.67
CA ARG A 111 -15.69 7.16 8.25
C ARG A 111 -16.92 7.47 7.41
N ALA A 112 -16.87 8.53 6.61
CA ALA A 112 -17.94 8.91 5.70
C ALA A 112 -18.01 8.02 4.44
N LEU A 113 -16.99 7.19 4.18
CA LEU A 113 -17.02 6.21 3.09
C LEU A 113 -18.22 5.28 3.22
N THR A 114 -18.92 5.10 2.10
CA THR A 114 -20.06 4.19 2.09
C THR A 114 -19.60 2.74 2.15
N LYS A 115 -20.35 1.89 2.87
CA LYS A 115 -20.11 0.43 2.90
C LYS A 115 -20.10 -0.19 1.49
N ARG A 116 -20.80 0.42 0.52
CA ARG A 116 -20.82 -0.04 -0.86
C ARG A 116 -19.46 0.16 -1.53
N ASP A 117 -18.88 1.35 -1.38
CA ASP A 117 -17.58 1.69 -1.96
C ASP A 117 -16.46 0.90 -1.30
N GLU A 118 -16.50 0.75 0.02
CA GLU A 118 -15.58 -0.14 0.75
C GLU A 118 -15.63 -1.56 0.18
N ARG A 119 -16.82 -2.17 0.07
CA ARG A 119 -16.95 -3.53 -0.48
C ARG A 119 -16.53 -3.63 -1.94
N ALA A 120 -16.73 -2.58 -2.74
CA ALA A 120 -16.30 -2.56 -4.13
C ALA A 120 -14.77 -2.51 -4.23
N LEU A 121 -14.13 -1.65 -3.42
CA LEU A 121 -12.68 -1.53 -3.33
C LEU A 121 -12.04 -2.83 -2.83
N LEU A 122 -12.58 -3.44 -1.75
CA LEU A 122 -12.07 -4.68 -1.20
C LEU A 122 -12.12 -5.84 -2.21
N ARG A 123 -13.21 -5.94 -2.97
CA ARG A 123 -13.31 -6.95 -4.03
C ARG A 123 -12.27 -6.71 -5.13
N ARG A 124 -11.96 -5.46 -5.45
CA ARG A 124 -10.94 -5.12 -6.45
C ARG A 124 -9.54 -5.44 -5.94
N ILE A 125 -9.22 -5.07 -4.69
CA ILE A 125 -7.93 -5.42 -4.05
C ILE A 125 -7.75 -6.94 -4.03
N ALA A 126 -8.73 -7.69 -3.55
CA ALA A 126 -8.65 -9.15 -3.50
C ALA A 126 -8.47 -9.81 -4.88
N ARG A 127 -9.07 -9.24 -5.94
CA ARG A 127 -8.84 -9.70 -7.32
C ARG A 127 -7.41 -9.44 -7.78
N GLU A 128 -6.86 -8.27 -7.48
CA GLU A 128 -5.48 -7.92 -7.83
C GLU A 128 -4.46 -8.75 -7.04
N GLU A 129 -4.70 -9.00 -5.76
CA GLU A 129 -3.88 -9.91 -4.96
C GLU A 129 -3.86 -11.34 -5.53
N ARG A 130 -5.03 -11.86 -5.93
CA ARG A 130 -5.13 -13.18 -6.59
C ARG A 130 -4.36 -13.25 -7.91
N LYS A 131 -4.35 -12.19 -8.71
CA LYS A 131 -3.56 -12.14 -9.95
C LYS A 131 -2.06 -12.15 -9.69
N GLN A 132 -1.63 -11.57 -8.57
CA GLN A 132 -0.22 -11.46 -8.21
C GLN A 132 0.32 -12.65 -7.45
N GLN A 133 -0.55 -13.46 -6.87
CA GLN A 133 -0.16 -14.71 -6.25
C GLN A 133 0.40 -15.62 -7.36
N PRO A 134 1.70 -15.99 -7.30
CA PRO A 134 2.26 -16.92 -8.26
C PRO A 134 1.40 -18.18 -8.22
N LYS A 135 0.91 -18.64 -9.38
CA LYS A 135 0.37 -19.99 -9.51
C LYS A 135 1.53 -20.90 -9.16
N VAL A 136 1.61 -21.34 -7.91
CA VAL A 136 2.60 -22.33 -7.49
C VAL A 136 2.40 -23.48 -8.47
N PRO A 137 3.38 -23.81 -9.33
CA PRO A 137 3.26 -25.00 -10.15
C PRO A 137 3.05 -26.12 -9.15
N ASN A 138 1.98 -26.88 -9.31
CA ASN A 138 1.76 -28.10 -8.56
C ASN A 138 2.92 -29.03 -8.93
N LEU A 139 4.04 -28.91 -8.22
CA LEU A 139 5.13 -29.86 -8.28
C LEU A 139 4.54 -31.11 -7.64
N ALA A 140 3.97 -31.96 -8.50
CA ALA A 140 3.55 -33.30 -8.12
C ALA A 140 4.71 -33.94 -7.34
N PRO A 141 4.44 -34.63 -6.22
CA PRO A 141 5.49 -35.31 -5.50
C PRO A 141 6.09 -36.36 -6.43
N VAL A 142 7.30 -36.10 -6.92
CA VAL A 142 8.11 -37.10 -7.63
C VAL A 142 8.30 -38.26 -6.67
N SER A 143 7.62 -39.35 -6.96
CA SER A 143 7.73 -40.59 -6.21
C SER A 143 9.13 -41.14 -6.47
N VAL A 144 10.05 -40.97 -5.52
CA VAL A 144 11.36 -41.61 -5.57
C VAL A 144 11.13 -43.09 -5.34
N GLY A 145 11.02 -43.85 -6.44
CA GLY A 145 11.01 -45.30 -6.39
C GLY A 145 12.37 -45.80 -5.93
N CYS A 146 12.47 -46.23 -4.66
CA CYS A 146 13.65 -46.91 -4.16
C CYS A 146 13.85 -48.22 -4.94
N ALA A 147 14.87 -48.24 -5.79
CA ALA A 147 15.33 -49.45 -6.47
C ALA A 147 15.79 -50.49 -5.43
N ARG A 148 15.28 -51.71 -5.53
CA ARG A 148 15.68 -52.88 -4.72
C ARG A 148 17.16 -53.21 -4.97
N PRO A 149 17.95 -53.53 -3.94
CA PRO A 149 19.29 -54.09 -4.14
C PRO A 149 19.18 -55.53 -4.67
N ARG A 150 19.88 -55.82 -5.77
CA ARG A 150 20.14 -57.19 -6.23
C ARG A 150 21.19 -57.82 -5.32
N SER A 151 20.83 -58.89 -4.63
CA SER A 151 21.77 -59.77 -3.92
C SER A 151 22.73 -60.41 -4.91
N ALA A 152 24.05 -60.25 -4.70
CA ALA A 152 25.07 -61.06 -5.35
C ALA A 152 25.41 -62.23 -4.43
N VAL A 153 25.33 -63.43 -5.00
CA VAL A 153 25.74 -64.71 -4.42
C VAL A 153 27.26 -64.84 -4.55
N HIS A 154 27.94 -65.25 -3.48
CA HIS A 154 29.18 -66.02 -3.54
C HIS A 154 29.33 -66.86 -2.26
#